data_AF-A0A519KR48-F1
#
_entry.id   AF-A0A519KR48-F1
#
_cell.length_a   1.000
_cell.length_b   1.000
_cell.length_c   1.000
_cell.angle_alpha   90.00
_cell.angle_beta   90.00
_cell.angle_gamma   90.00
#
_symmetry.space_group_name_H-M   'P 1'
#
loop_
_entity.id
_entity.type
_entity.pdbx_description
1 polymer ?
#
loop_
_entity_poly.entity_id
_entity_poly.type
_entity_poly.pdbx_seq_one_letter_code
_entity_poly.pdbx_strand_id
1 'polypeptide(L)'
;MMKKNPVAREFKLADAVLKQKADEFINLLDRDIVEFTDRGYTPAKKTELTDARNAVDNFPSDEQLEAIKVDLTAQKDAARSALEKTMRMILNMAQNVFGLASAKYKEFGASDLTRQPDAELVRNARIMAVTSDKYLRELQAEGLTEDKITTVTTQRETVDLAIDAQAKGITDRDVATEDRVEVLNVLYRLLTKYAGIGQDIFYETDEAKYNDYVIYDTPSGLPDILPPPVI
;
A
#
# COMPACT_ATOMS: atom_id res chain seq x y z
N MET A 1 -19.68 -12.76 6.55
CA MET A 1 -19.30 -11.51 5.85
C MET A 1 -19.64 -11.67 4.38
N MET A 2 -20.48 -10.80 3.85
CA MET A 2 -20.80 -10.77 2.42
C MET A 2 -19.58 -10.18 1.70
N LYS A 3 -18.96 -10.91 0.77
CA LYS A 3 -17.94 -10.32 -0.12
C LYS A 3 -18.63 -9.20 -0.90
N LYS A 4 -18.13 -7.96 -0.79
CA LYS A 4 -18.50 -6.86 -1.69
C LYS A 4 -18.24 -7.36 -3.12
N ASN A 5 -19.19 -7.16 -4.04
CA ASN A 5 -18.93 -7.51 -5.43
C ASN A 5 -17.75 -6.67 -5.92
N PRO A 6 -16.73 -7.28 -6.55
CA PRO A 6 -15.58 -6.55 -7.03
C PRO A 6 -16.03 -5.49 -8.03
N VAL A 7 -15.41 -4.30 -7.98
CA VAL A 7 -15.72 -3.20 -8.89
C VAL A 7 -15.36 -3.64 -10.30
N ALA A 8 -16.35 -3.64 -11.20
CA ALA A 8 -16.14 -3.98 -12.59
C ALA A 8 -15.53 -2.80 -13.34
N ARG A 9 -14.55 -3.07 -14.21
CA ARG A 9 -13.97 -2.06 -15.10
C ARG A 9 -14.98 -1.66 -16.18
N GLU A 10 -15.15 -0.35 -16.40
CA GLU A 10 -16.15 0.22 -17.33
C GLU A 10 -15.62 0.42 -18.76
N PHE A 11 -14.33 0.17 -19.00
CA PHE A 11 -13.63 0.44 -20.25
C PHE A 11 -12.75 -0.73 -20.70
N LYS A 12 -12.34 -0.71 -21.97
CA LYS A 12 -11.48 -1.75 -22.58
C LYS A 12 -10.04 -1.32 -22.81
N LEU A 13 -9.75 -0.03 -22.64
CA LEU A 13 -8.41 0.55 -22.76
C LEU A 13 -7.47 -0.01 -21.69
N ALA A 14 -6.18 -0.09 -22.00
CA ALA A 14 -5.15 -0.25 -20.98
C ALA A 14 -5.08 1.01 -20.09
N ASP A 15 -4.79 0.85 -18.80
CA ASP A 15 -4.75 1.95 -17.82
C ASP A 15 -3.85 3.12 -18.28
N ALA A 16 -2.67 2.78 -18.81
CA ALA A 16 -1.72 3.78 -19.33
C ALA A 16 -2.27 4.53 -20.55
N VAL A 17 -3.00 3.84 -21.45
CA VAL A 17 -3.63 4.43 -22.62
C VAL A 17 -4.77 5.35 -22.21
N LEU A 18 -5.59 4.95 -21.23
CA LEU A 18 -6.65 5.79 -20.70
C LEU A 18 -6.08 7.10 -20.10
N LYS A 19 -4.99 7.01 -19.35
CA LYS A 19 -4.30 8.18 -18.79
C LYS A 19 -3.73 9.08 -19.88
N GLN A 20 -3.07 8.52 -20.90
CA GLN A 20 -2.55 9.30 -22.03
C GLN A 20 -3.66 10.00 -22.81
N LYS A 21 -4.76 9.29 -23.09
CA LYS A 21 -5.95 9.90 -23.71
C LYS A 21 -6.52 11.02 -22.85
N ALA A 22 -6.45 10.92 -21.51
CA ALA A 22 -6.85 12.03 -20.63
C ALA A 22 -5.94 13.25 -20.76
N ASP A 23 -4.63 13.06 -20.83
CA ASP A 23 -3.67 14.14 -21.04
C ASP A 23 -3.94 14.85 -22.39
N GLU A 24 -4.19 14.09 -23.44
CA GLU A 24 -4.56 14.61 -24.77
C GLU A 24 -5.89 15.39 -24.73
N PHE A 25 -6.93 14.80 -24.13
CA PHE A 25 -8.25 15.43 -24.03
C PHE A 25 -8.23 16.75 -23.28
N ILE A 26 -7.45 16.87 -22.19
CA ILE A 26 -7.33 18.14 -21.46
C ILE A 26 -6.80 19.24 -22.40
N ASN A 27 -5.84 18.93 -23.26
CA ASN A 27 -5.31 19.90 -24.24
C ASN A 27 -6.33 20.24 -25.34
N LEU A 28 -7.11 19.26 -25.80
CA LEU A 28 -8.18 19.48 -26.80
C LEU A 28 -9.30 20.35 -26.23
N LEU A 29 -9.72 20.09 -24.99
CA LEU A 29 -10.72 20.89 -24.28
C LEU A 29 -10.26 22.33 -24.04
N ASP A 30 -8.96 22.53 -23.84
CA ASP A 30 -8.37 23.88 -23.74
C ASP A 30 -8.33 24.58 -25.10
N ARG A 31 -8.05 23.85 -26.18
CA ARG A 31 -8.09 24.37 -27.56
C ARG A 31 -9.50 24.83 -27.93
N ASP A 32 -10.50 24.02 -27.61
CA ASP A 32 -11.91 24.20 -28.00
C ASP A 32 -12.77 24.78 -26.85
N ILE A 33 -12.13 25.52 -25.93
CA ILE A 33 -12.76 25.97 -24.68
C ILE A 33 -13.98 26.86 -24.91
N VAL A 34 -14.05 27.58 -26.03
CA VAL A 34 -15.17 28.47 -26.36
C VAL A 34 -16.45 27.65 -26.56
N GLU A 35 -16.38 26.64 -27.43
CA GLU A 35 -17.49 25.75 -27.74
C GLU A 35 -17.89 24.91 -26.52
N PHE A 36 -16.90 24.46 -25.73
CA PHE A 36 -17.16 23.68 -24.53
C PHE A 36 -17.73 24.50 -23.37
N THR A 37 -17.38 25.78 -23.25
CA THR A 37 -17.95 26.67 -22.23
C THR A 37 -19.45 26.88 -22.46
N ASP A 38 -19.88 27.00 -23.72
CA ASP A 38 -21.30 27.05 -24.08
C ASP A 38 -22.06 25.78 -23.65
N ARG A 39 -21.38 24.63 -23.67
CA ARG A 39 -21.88 23.34 -23.18
C ARG A 39 -21.69 23.10 -21.67
N GLY A 40 -21.30 24.13 -20.91
CA GLY A 40 -21.18 24.06 -19.45
C GLY A 40 -19.88 23.44 -18.92
N TYR A 41 -18.83 23.35 -19.75
CA TYR A 41 -17.49 23.04 -19.28
C TYR A 41 -16.86 24.28 -18.62
N THR A 42 -16.81 24.29 -17.29
CA THR A 42 -16.30 25.40 -16.49
C THR A 42 -14.88 25.13 -15.99
N PRO A 43 -14.16 26.14 -15.47
CA PRO A 43 -12.86 25.92 -14.82
C PRO A 43 -12.91 24.85 -13.71
N ALA A 44 -14.00 24.79 -12.93
CA ALA A 44 -14.19 23.77 -11.90
C ALA A 44 -14.29 22.35 -12.51
N LYS A 45 -14.90 22.22 -13.69
CA LYS A 45 -15.00 20.95 -14.43
C LYS A 45 -13.67 20.52 -15.05
N LYS A 46 -12.84 21.49 -15.45
CA LYS A 46 -11.44 21.22 -15.82
C LYS A 46 -10.63 20.71 -14.63
N THR A 47 -10.76 21.34 -13.46
CA THR A 47 -10.11 20.88 -12.23
C THR A 47 -10.54 19.45 -11.87
N GLU A 48 -11.84 19.15 -11.91
CA GLU A 48 -12.36 17.80 -11.67
C GLU A 48 -11.72 16.73 -12.59
N LEU A 49 -11.61 17.01 -13.90
CA LEU A 49 -10.95 16.11 -14.84
C LEU A 49 -9.44 15.98 -14.57
N THR A 50 -8.77 17.09 -14.29
CA THR A 50 -7.32 17.11 -14.02
C THR A 50 -6.99 16.34 -12.74
N ASP A 51 -7.80 16.49 -11.69
CA ASP A 51 -7.66 15.78 -10.43
C ASP A 51 -7.91 14.29 -10.59
N ALA A 52 -8.92 13.89 -11.38
CA ALA A 52 -9.16 12.48 -11.70
C ALA A 52 -7.98 11.85 -12.48
N ARG A 53 -7.37 12.59 -13.41
CA ARG A 53 -6.16 12.15 -14.12
C ARG A 53 -4.98 12.02 -13.15
N ASN A 54 -4.76 13.02 -12.29
CA ASN A 54 -3.69 13.01 -11.29
C ASN A 54 -3.86 11.87 -10.28
N ALA A 55 -5.10 11.53 -9.92
CA ALA A 55 -5.39 10.41 -9.02
C ALA A 55 -4.95 9.06 -9.63
N VAL A 56 -5.09 8.87 -10.94
CA VAL A 56 -4.55 7.69 -11.64
C VAL A 56 -3.02 7.70 -11.63
N ASP A 57 -2.39 8.85 -11.89
CA ASP A 57 -0.93 9.01 -11.97
C ASP A 57 -0.23 8.79 -10.61
N ASN A 58 -0.86 9.26 -9.54
CA ASN A 58 -0.36 9.11 -8.17
C ASN A 58 -0.70 7.76 -7.53
N PHE A 59 -1.48 6.91 -8.21
CA PHE A 59 -1.84 5.63 -7.67
C PHE A 59 -0.60 4.72 -7.61
N PRO A 60 -0.25 4.12 -6.46
CA PRO A 60 0.92 3.26 -6.35
C PRO A 60 0.87 2.10 -7.34
N SER A 61 2.01 1.82 -7.99
CA SER A 61 2.13 0.64 -8.84
C SER A 61 2.09 -0.65 -8.01
N ASP A 62 1.77 -1.77 -8.65
CA ASP A 62 1.77 -3.08 -7.99
C ASP A 62 3.16 -3.43 -7.46
N GLU A 63 4.23 -3.04 -8.18
CA GLU A 63 5.61 -3.19 -7.72
C GLU A 63 5.91 -2.33 -6.49
N GLN A 64 5.39 -1.10 -6.43
CA GLN A 64 5.54 -0.23 -5.26
C GLN A 64 4.78 -0.81 -4.04
N LEU A 65 3.56 -1.29 -4.24
CA LEU A 65 2.78 -1.95 -3.18
C LEU A 65 3.46 -3.23 -2.68
N GLU A 66 4.05 -4.01 -3.58
CA GLU A 66 4.81 -5.20 -3.19
C GLU A 66 6.10 -4.84 -2.46
N ALA A 67 6.82 -3.81 -2.90
CA ALA A 67 8.01 -3.32 -2.22
C ALA A 67 7.68 -2.84 -0.79
N ILE A 68 6.55 -2.15 -0.59
CA ILE A 68 6.06 -1.74 0.73
C ILE A 68 5.85 -2.96 1.63
N LYS A 69 5.23 -4.03 1.12
CA LYS A 69 5.02 -5.27 1.90
C LYS A 69 6.32 -5.97 2.28
N VAL A 70 7.28 -6.01 1.35
CA VAL A 70 8.62 -6.56 1.61
C VAL A 70 9.32 -5.77 2.70
N ASP A 71 9.28 -4.44 2.62
CA ASP A 71 9.89 -3.56 3.62
C ASP A 71 9.25 -3.71 5.01
N LEU A 72 7.91 -3.71 5.11
CA LEU A 72 7.20 -3.95 6.37
C LEU A 72 7.56 -5.31 6.99
N THR A 73 7.73 -6.34 6.16
CA THR A 73 8.17 -7.67 6.61
C THR A 73 9.59 -7.62 7.16
N ALA A 74 10.52 -6.97 6.45
CA ALA A 74 11.90 -6.82 6.88
C ALA A 74 12.01 -6.02 8.20
N GLN A 75 11.22 -4.95 8.37
CA GLN A 75 11.15 -4.18 9.60
C GLN A 75 10.69 -5.03 10.79
N LYS A 76 9.63 -5.83 10.61
CA LYS A 76 9.14 -6.75 11.64
C LYS A 76 10.19 -7.79 12.00
N ASP A 77 10.83 -8.41 11.02
CA ASP A 77 11.83 -9.44 11.25
C ASP A 77 13.09 -8.89 11.95
N ALA A 78 13.48 -7.66 11.64
CA ALA A 78 14.55 -6.94 12.32
C ALA A 78 14.19 -6.64 13.79
N ALA A 79 12.98 -6.11 14.05
CA ALA A 79 12.48 -5.87 15.40
C ALA A 79 12.42 -7.16 16.22
N ARG A 80 11.91 -8.24 15.60
CA ARG A 80 11.84 -9.57 16.21
C ARG A 80 13.22 -10.09 16.58
N SER A 81 14.18 -10.01 15.65
CA SER A 81 15.55 -10.45 15.89
C SER A 81 16.22 -9.67 17.03
N ALA A 82 15.96 -8.36 17.14
CA ALA A 82 16.46 -7.55 18.23
C ALA A 82 15.89 -7.97 19.58
N LEU A 83 14.57 -8.24 19.65
CA LEU A 83 13.90 -8.73 20.85
C LEU A 83 14.44 -10.10 21.28
N GLU A 84 14.52 -11.06 20.35
CA GLU A 84 15.03 -12.41 20.63
C GLU A 84 16.45 -12.37 21.19
N LYS A 85 17.31 -11.50 20.64
CA LYS A 85 18.69 -11.34 21.12
C LYS A 85 18.73 -10.88 22.58
N THR A 86 17.93 -9.87 22.94
CA THR A 86 17.86 -9.36 24.31
C THR A 86 17.29 -10.41 25.26
N MET A 87 16.24 -11.13 24.84
CA MET A 87 15.63 -12.18 25.64
C MET A 87 16.59 -13.35 25.88
N ARG A 88 17.36 -13.79 24.87
CA ARG A 88 18.40 -14.84 25.03
C ARG A 88 19.48 -14.42 26.02
N MET A 89 19.91 -13.16 25.97
CA MET A 89 20.87 -12.63 26.94
C MET A 89 20.34 -12.72 28.38
N ILE A 90 19.08 -12.33 28.62
CA ILE A 90 18.46 -12.40 29.95
C ILE A 90 18.30 -13.86 30.42
N LEU A 91 17.88 -14.77 29.53
CA LEU A 91 17.80 -16.20 29.85
C LEU A 91 19.16 -16.76 30.26
N ASN A 92 20.24 -16.38 29.58
CA ASN A 92 21.59 -16.82 29.95
C ASN A 92 22.00 -16.31 31.35
N MET A 93 21.68 -15.06 31.69
CA MET A 93 21.91 -14.52 33.03
C MET A 93 21.14 -15.33 34.09
N ALA A 94 19.86 -15.61 33.84
CA ALA A 94 19.02 -16.42 34.73
C ALA A 94 19.53 -17.87 34.86
N GLN A 95 20.01 -18.46 33.75
CA GLN A 95 20.58 -19.79 33.74
C GLN A 95 21.85 -19.87 34.58
N ASN A 96 22.73 -18.86 34.51
CA ASN A 96 23.98 -18.84 35.28
C ASN A 96 23.73 -18.81 36.78
N VAL A 97 22.72 -18.05 37.25
CA VAL A 97 22.44 -17.92 38.69
C VAL A 97 21.56 -19.06 39.22
N PHE A 98 20.52 -19.44 38.47
CA PHE A 98 19.50 -20.36 38.99
C PHE A 98 19.62 -21.79 38.45
N GLY A 99 20.29 -21.98 37.32
CA GLY A 99 20.33 -23.25 36.60
C GLY A 99 19.03 -23.55 35.83
N LEU A 100 19.18 -24.22 34.68
CA LEU A 100 18.11 -24.48 33.70
C LEU A 100 16.90 -25.23 34.27
N ALA A 101 17.13 -26.16 35.21
CA ALA A 101 16.08 -27.01 35.77
C ALA A 101 15.25 -26.31 36.87
N SER A 102 15.71 -25.16 37.37
CA SER A 102 15.11 -24.49 38.52
C SER A 102 13.73 -23.90 38.23
N ALA A 103 12.90 -23.79 39.27
CA ALA A 103 11.63 -23.09 39.18
C ALA A 103 11.82 -21.60 38.82
N LYS A 104 12.83 -20.94 39.42
CA LYS A 104 13.15 -19.53 39.14
C LYS A 104 13.46 -19.29 37.67
N TYR A 105 14.27 -20.16 37.04
CA TYR A 105 14.56 -20.06 35.61
C TYR A 105 13.30 -20.19 34.74
N LYS A 106 12.41 -21.13 35.07
CA LYS A 106 11.17 -21.37 34.31
C LYS A 106 10.18 -20.19 34.37
N GLU A 107 10.27 -19.33 35.39
CA GLU A 107 9.43 -18.12 35.47
C GLU A 107 9.75 -17.08 34.39
N PHE A 108 10.93 -17.14 33.76
CA PHE A 108 11.30 -16.23 32.66
C PHE A 108 10.55 -16.51 31.36
N GLY A 109 9.74 -17.57 31.35
CA GLY A 109 8.95 -17.98 30.19
C GLY A 109 9.65 -19.02 29.32
N ALA A 110 9.12 -19.24 28.14
CA ALA A 110 9.61 -20.29 27.25
C ALA A 110 10.94 -19.86 26.60
N SER A 111 11.95 -20.74 26.63
CA SER A 111 13.30 -20.45 26.13
C SER A 111 13.48 -20.70 24.62
N ASP A 112 12.56 -21.40 23.98
CA ASP A 112 12.58 -21.66 22.53
C ASP A 112 11.96 -20.50 21.74
N LEU A 113 12.64 -19.35 21.75
CA LEU A 113 12.09 -18.08 21.28
C LEU A 113 11.83 -18.06 19.77
N THR A 114 12.77 -18.56 18.97
CA THR A 114 12.69 -18.50 17.50
C THR A 114 11.55 -19.33 16.93
N ARG A 115 11.08 -20.36 17.65
CA ARG A 115 9.93 -21.17 17.24
C ARG A 115 8.59 -20.59 17.66
N GLN A 116 8.57 -19.51 18.45
CA GLN A 116 7.32 -18.90 18.89
C GLN A 116 6.69 -18.09 17.77
N PRO A 117 5.36 -18.22 17.54
CA PRO A 117 4.62 -17.24 16.76
C PRO A 117 4.81 -15.82 17.30
N ASP A 118 4.71 -14.80 16.44
CA ASP A 118 4.94 -13.39 16.80
C ASP A 118 4.16 -12.97 18.06
N ALA A 119 2.86 -13.28 18.12
CA ALA A 119 2.01 -12.96 19.27
C ALA A 119 2.46 -13.65 20.58
N GLU A 120 2.93 -14.90 20.49
CA GLU A 120 3.45 -15.61 21.66
C GLU A 120 4.79 -15.04 22.11
N LEU A 121 5.66 -14.62 21.18
CA LEU A 121 6.92 -13.96 21.52
C LEU A 121 6.69 -12.64 22.26
N VAL A 122 5.74 -11.80 21.80
CA VAL A 122 5.35 -10.55 22.47
C VAL A 122 4.82 -10.81 23.89
N ARG A 123 3.99 -11.84 24.06
CA ARG A 123 3.48 -12.26 25.37
C ARG A 123 4.59 -12.77 26.28
N ASN A 124 5.48 -13.60 25.74
CA ASN A 124 6.62 -14.18 26.46
C ASN A 124 7.62 -13.09 26.91
N ALA A 125 7.88 -12.08 26.07
CA ALA A 125 8.69 -10.93 26.42
C ALA A 125 8.12 -10.13 27.60
N ARG A 126 6.79 -9.98 27.68
CA ARG A 126 6.13 -9.36 28.83
C ARG A 126 6.34 -10.16 30.11
N ILE A 127 6.20 -11.48 30.05
CA ILE A 127 6.48 -12.38 31.18
C ILE A 127 7.93 -12.22 31.63
N MET A 128 8.86 -12.25 30.68
CA MET A 128 10.28 -12.07 30.95
C MET A 128 10.60 -10.74 31.62
N ALA A 129 10.02 -9.62 31.15
CA ALA A 129 10.25 -8.30 31.77
C ALA A 129 9.81 -8.26 33.24
N VAL A 130 8.62 -8.79 33.55
CA VAL A 130 8.09 -8.88 34.92
C VAL A 130 8.97 -9.77 35.80
N THR A 131 9.42 -10.91 35.28
CA THR A 131 10.28 -11.83 36.01
C THR A 131 11.70 -11.28 36.20
N SER A 132 12.23 -10.56 35.21
CA SER A 132 13.51 -9.87 35.30
C SER A 132 13.50 -8.80 36.40
N ASP A 133 12.41 -8.03 36.51
CA ASP A 133 12.24 -7.04 37.59
C ASP A 133 12.20 -7.71 38.97
N LYS A 134 11.41 -8.79 39.10
CA LYS A 134 11.32 -9.60 40.32
C LYS A 134 12.69 -10.09 40.81
N TYR A 135 13.55 -10.54 39.90
CA TYR A 135 14.85 -11.13 40.22
C TYR A 135 16.05 -10.20 39.97
N LEU A 136 15.81 -8.89 39.79
CA LEU A 136 16.84 -7.92 39.41
C LEU A 136 18.06 -7.96 40.35
N ARG A 137 17.84 -7.96 41.67
CA ARG A 137 18.93 -7.99 42.66
C ARG A 137 19.77 -9.26 42.58
N GLU A 138 19.13 -10.42 42.34
CA GLU A 138 19.83 -11.70 42.27
C GLU A 138 20.66 -11.84 40.99
N LEU A 139 20.21 -11.21 39.89
CA LEU A 139 20.86 -11.28 38.58
C LEU A 139 21.79 -10.10 38.27
N GLN A 140 21.92 -9.13 39.18
CA GLN A 140 22.74 -7.94 38.98
C GLN A 140 24.21 -8.28 38.74
N ALA A 141 24.73 -9.32 39.42
CA ALA A 141 26.11 -9.79 39.24
C ALA A 141 26.37 -10.39 37.85
N GLU A 142 25.35 -10.91 37.18
CA GLU A 142 25.39 -11.37 35.78
C GLU A 142 25.13 -10.23 34.78
N GLY A 143 24.99 -8.99 35.26
CA GLY A 143 24.82 -7.81 34.43
C GLY A 143 23.38 -7.49 34.04
N LEU A 144 22.38 -8.05 34.72
CA LEU A 144 21.00 -7.56 34.57
C LEU A 144 20.87 -6.16 35.17
N THR A 145 20.27 -5.24 34.41
CA THR A 145 20.04 -3.84 34.82
C THR A 145 18.62 -3.40 34.45
N GLU A 146 18.12 -2.34 35.08
CA GLU A 146 16.84 -1.71 34.73
C GLU A 146 16.79 -1.28 33.25
N ASP A 147 17.92 -0.82 32.69
CA ASP A 147 18.02 -0.46 31.27
C ASP A 147 17.77 -1.66 30.35
N LYS A 148 18.22 -2.87 30.72
CA LYS A 148 17.97 -4.10 29.95
C LYS A 148 16.50 -4.52 30.02
N ILE A 149 15.85 -4.30 31.17
CA ILE A 149 14.40 -4.54 31.34
C ILE A 149 13.59 -3.53 30.51
N THR A 150 14.00 -2.26 30.53
CA THR A 150 13.41 -1.22 29.67
C THR A 150 13.60 -1.55 28.20
N THR A 151 14.78 -2.05 27.82
CA THR A 151 15.09 -2.46 26.44
C THR A 151 14.18 -3.58 25.97
N VAL A 152 14.00 -4.66 26.75
CA VAL A 152 13.11 -5.77 26.34
C VAL A 152 11.65 -5.31 26.24
N THR A 153 11.21 -4.40 27.12
CA THR A 153 9.86 -3.82 27.10
C THR A 153 9.62 -2.96 25.86
N THR A 154 10.58 -2.09 25.53
CA THR A 154 10.52 -1.22 24.33
C THR A 154 10.57 -2.04 23.04
N GLN A 155 11.45 -3.05 22.98
CA GLN A 155 11.56 -3.95 21.82
C GLN A 155 10.30 -4.78 21.63
N ARG A 156 9.64 -5.22 22.73
CA ARG A 156 8.33 -5.87 22.66
C ARG A 156 7.31 -4.97 21.98
N GLU A 157 7.20 -3.72 22.40
CA GLU A 157 6.25 -2.75 21.81
C GLU A 157 6.57 -2.48 20.34
N THR A 158 7.85 -2.43 19.98
CA THR A 158 8.28 -2.27 18.58
C THR A 158 7.85 -3.46 17.72
N VAL A 159 7.98 -4.69 18.23
CA VAL A 159 7.50 -5.90 17.55
C VAL A 159 5.98 -5.88 17.40
N ASP A 160 5.25 -5.53 18.46
CA ASP A 160 3.78 -5.42 18.47
C ASP A 160 3.29 -4.45 17.38
N LEU A 161 3.85 -3.24 17.34
CA LEU A 161 3.55 -2.23 16.32
C LEU A 161 3.92 -2.69 14.90
N ALA A 162 5.04 -3.41 14.74
CA ALA A 162 5.47 -3.90 13.44
C ALA A 162 4.56 -5.03 12.90
N ILE A 163 4.00 -5.87 13.78
CA ILE A 163 2.99 -6.88 13.42
C ILE A 163 1.74 -6.17 12.88
N ASP A 164 1.25 -5.16 13.60
CA ASP A 164 0.08 -4.39 13.19
C ASP A 164 0.31 -3.65 11.87
N ALA A 165 1.49 -3.04 11.70
CA ALA A 165 1.87 -2.36 10.46
C ALA A 165 1.93 -3.33 9.27
N GLN A 166 2.51 -4.52 9.45
CA GLN A 166 2.53 -5.56 8.40
C GLN A 166 1.11 -6.00 8.03
N ALA A 167 0.25 -6.27 9.03
CA ALA A 167 -1.13 -6.67 8.79
C ALA A 167 -1.94 -5.58 8.06
N LYS A 168 -1.72 -4.31 8.45
CA LYS A 168 -2.31 -3.16 7.78
C LYS A 168 -1.82 -3.05 6.34
N GLY A 169 -0.52 -3.15 6.07
CA GLY A 169 0.02 -3.06 4.71
C GLY A 169 -0.49 -4.16 3.77
N ILE A 170 -0.75 -5.36 4.29
CA ILE A 170 -1.42 -6.43 3.53
C ILE A 170 -2.85 -6.01 3.16
N THR A 171 -3.60 -5.51 4.13
CA THR A 171 -5.00 -5.06 3.94
C THR A 171 -5.07 -3.89 2.97
N ASP A 172 -4.19 -2.90 3.11
CA ASP A 172 -4.13 -1.71 2.26
C ASP A 172 -3.85 -2.09 0.80
N ARG A 173 -2.99 -3.09 0.54
CA ARG A 173 -2.75 -3.60 -0.83
C ARG A 173 -4.02 -4.22 -1.44
N ASP A 174 -4.74 -5.01 -0.65
CA ASP A 174 -5.96 -5.66 -1.12
C ASP A 174 -7.01 -4.60 -1.51
N VAL A 175 -7.16 -3.56 -0.68
CA VAL A 175 -8.03 -2.40 -0.94
C VAL A 175 -7.55 -1.59 -2.14
N ALA A 176 -6.25 -1.36 -2.28
CA ALA A 176 -5.66 -0.57 -3.37
C ALA A 176 -6.00 -1.16 -4.76
N THR A 177 -6.15 -2.48 -4.87
CA THR A 177 -6.52 -3.10 -6.15
C THR A 177 -7.92 -2.68 -6.59
N GLU A 178 -8.88 -2.63 -5.66
CA GLU A 178 -10.25 -2.17 -5.95
C GLU A 178 -10.29 -0.66 -6.19
N ASP A 179 -9.60 0.11 -5.35
CA ASP A 179 -9.52 1.57 -5.45
C ASP A 179 -8.93 2.02 -6.79
N ARG A 180 -7.93 1.28 -7.32
CA ARG A 180 -7.36 1.55 -8.64
C ARG A 180 -8.42 1.49 -9.74
N VAL A 181 -9.27 0.46 -9.70
CA VAL A 181 -10.37 0.30 -10.68
C VAL A 181 -11.41 1.41 -10.53
N GLU A 182 -11.75 1.80 -9.29
CA GLU A 182 -12.66 2.90 -9.02
C GLU A 182 -12.13 4.23 -9.59
N VAL A 183 -10.87 4.56 -9.32
CA VAL A 183 -10.21 5.80 -9.81
C VAL A 183 -10.15 5.82 -11.34
N LEU A 184 -9.79 4.70 -11.97
CA LEU A 184 -9.78 4.58 -13.43
C LEU A 184 -11.17 4.74 -14.04
N ASN A 185 -12.20 4.14 -13.42
CA ASN A 185 -13.59 4.28 -13.87
C ASN A 185 -14.07 5.74 -13.75
N VAL A 186 -13.71 6.45 -12.68
CA VAL A 186 -14.01 7.89 -12.55
C VAL A 186 -13.42 8.68 -13.71
N LEU A 187 -12.14 8.47 -14.03
CA LEU A 187 -11.48 9.14 -15.16
C LEU A 187 -12.18 8.81 -16.49
N TYR A 188 -12.48 7.53 -16.72
CA TYR A 188 -13.13 7.09 -17.95
C TYR A 188 -14.53 7.68 -18.16
N ARG A 189 -15.35 7.79 -17.11
CA ARG A 189 -16.66 8.41 -17.19
C ARG A 189 -16.57 9.90 -17.54
N LEU A 190 -15.61 10.61 -16.96
CA LEU A 190 -15.37 12.01 -17.29
C LEU A 190 -14.91 12.17 -18.75
N LEU A 191 -13.99 11.32 -19.21
CA LEU A 191 -13.56 11.34 -20.61
C LEU A 191 -14.71 11.05 -21.58
N THR A 192 -15.50 10.01 -21.31
CA THR A 192 -16.65 9.65 -22.17
C THR A 192 -17.67 10.77 -22.24
N LYS A 193 -17.92 11.46 -21.11
CA LYS A 193 -18.79 12.64 -21.08
C LYS A 193 -18.28 13.75 -22.00
N TYR A 194 -17.01 14.13 -21.89
CA TYR A 194 -16.48 15.24 -22.69
C TYR A 194 -16.24 14.86 -24.15
N ALA A 195 -15.93 13.59 -24.43
CA ALA A 195 -15.90 13.04 -25.78
C ALA A 195 -17.26 13.20 -26.47
N GLY A 196 -18.33 12.76 -25.80
CA GLY A 196 -19.69 12.90 -26.34
C GLY A 196 -20.08 14.35 -26.59
N ILE A 197 -19.67 15.28 -25.70
CA ILE A 197 -19.90 16.71 -25.91
C ILE A 197 -19.13 17.22 -27.15
N GLY A 198 -17.84 16.88 -27.28
CA GLY A 198 -17.03 17.29 -28.44
C GLY A 198 -17.56 16.74 -29.76
N GLN A 199 -17.92 15.46 -29.78
CA GLN A 199 -18.55 14.83 -30.95
C GLN A 199 -19.85 15.53 -31.34
N ASP A 200 -20.70 15.87 -30.36
CA ASP A 200 -21.97 16.57 -30.60
C ASP A 200 -21.78 18.03 -31.05
N ILE A 201 -20.75 18.73 -30.55
CA ILE A 201 -20.40 20.08 -31.03
C ILE A 201 -19.97 20.03 -32.50
N PHE A 202 -19.10 19.08 -32.87
CA PHE A 202 -18.40 19.10 -34.15
C PHE A 202 -19.03 18.22 -35.24
N TYR A 203 -20.10 17.48 -34.93
CA TYR A 203 -20.73 16.47 -35.78
C TYR A 203 -20.98 16.92 -37.23
N GLU A 204 -21.48 18.14 -37.43
CA GLU A 204 -21.79 18.69 -38.76
C GLU A 204 -20.88 19.85 -39.17
N THR A 205 -19.97 20.28 -38.29
CA THR A 205 -19.21 21.52 -38.48
C THR A 205 -17.74 21.29 -38.79
N ASP A 206 -17.12 20.27 -38.21
CA ASP A 206 -15.68 20.01 -38.36
C ASP A 206 -15.36 18.53 -38.11
N GLU A 207 -15.20 17.76 -39.19
CA GLU A 207 -14.88 16.32 -39.12
C GLU A 207 -13.53 16.05 -38.44
N ALA A 208 -12.54 16.92 -38.62
CA ALA A 208 -11.24 16.74 -38.00
C ALA A 208 -11.34 16.88 -36.48
N LYS A 209 -12.01 17.92 -36.00
CA LYS A 209 -12.27 18.09 -34.56
C LYS A 209 -13.18 17.00 -34.01
N TYR A 210 -14.18 16.53 -34.75
CA TYR A 210 -15.01 15.40 -34.31
C TYR A 210 -14.16 14.16 -34.02
N ASN A 211 -13.23 13.83 -34.92
CA ASN A 211 -12.37 12.66 -34.78
C ASN A 211 -11.42 12.75 -33.58
N ASP A 212 -10.98 13.96 -33.20
CA ASP A 212 -10.17 14.19 -31.99
C ASP A 212 -10.88 13.70 -30.70
N TYR A 213 -12.22 13.66 -30.69
CA TYR A 213 -13.02 13.25 -29.53
C TYR A 213 -13.47 11.77 -29.58
N VAL A 214 -12.98 10.97 -30.53
CA VAL A 214 -13.27 9.53 -30.58
C VAL A 214 -12.36 8.77 -29.61
N ILE A 215 -12.95 8.10 -28.62
CA ILE A 215 -12.18 7.34 -27.61
C ILE A 215 -11.67 6.00 -28.15
N TYR A 216 -12.47 5.31 -28.97
CA TYR A 216 -12.15 4.01 -29.56
C TYR A 216 -12.16 4.13 -31.09
N ASP A 217 -11.00 4.33 -31.69
CA ASP A 217 -10.78 4.35 -33.14
C ASP A 217 -10.49 2.94 -33.69
N THR A 218 -10.04 2.02 -32.84
CA THR A 218 -9.88 0.59 -33.15
C THR A 218 -10.62 -0.29 -32.12
N PRO A 219 -11.09 -1.51 -32.49
CA PRO A 219 -11.78 -2.42 -31.56
C PRO A 219 -10.96 -2.81 -30.31
N SER A 220 -9.63 -2.63 -30.36
CA SER A 220 -8.68 -2.93 -29.28
C SER A 220 -8.29 -1.71 -28.43
N GLY A 221 -8.59 -0.48 -28.87
CA GLY A 221 -8.17 0.75 -28.19
C GLY A 221 -6.64 0.94 -28.16
N LEU A 222 -5.93 0.29 -29.08
CA LEU A 222 -4.52 0.55 -29.39
C LEU A 222 -4.45 1.47 -30.61
N PRO A 223 -3.42 2.33 -30.73
CA PRO A 223 -3.20 3.10 -31.95
C PRO A 223 -3.00 2.15 -33.14
N ASP A 224 -3.50 2.56 -34.32
CA ASP A 224 -3.32 1.82 -35.56
C ASP A 224 -1.82 1.63 -35.83
N ILE A 225 -1.34 0.39 -35.70
CA ILE A 225 0.02 0.03 -36.13
C ILE A 225 0.00 0.04 -37.66
N LEU A 226 0.39 1.17 -38.25
CA LEU A 226 0.67 1.22 -39.68
C LEU A 226 1.70 0.13 -40.03
N PRO A 227 1.42 -0.78 -40.97
CA PRO A 227 2.39 -1.79 -41.36
C PRO A 227 3.64 -1.09 -41.92
N PRO A 228 4.86 -1.60 -41.63
CA PRO A 228 6.08 -0.99 -42.13
C PRO A 228 6.07 -0.97 -43.66
N PRO A 229 6.62 0.09 -44.29
CA PRO A 229 6.66 0.19 -45.73
C PRO A 229 7.42 -1.00 -46.31
N VAL A 230 6.78 -1.69 -47.25
CA VAL A 230 7.41 -2.74 -48.03
C VAL A 230 8.52 -2.08 -48.86
N ILE A 231 9.77 -2.40 -48.53
CA ILE A 231 10.93 -2.20 -49.41
C ILE A 231 11.41 -3.57 -49.84
#